data_AF-A0A7X4ISV9-F1
#
_entry.id   AF-A0A7X4ISV9-F1
#
_cell.length_a   1.000
_cell.length_b   1.000
_cell.length_c   1.000
_cell.angle_alpha   90.00
_cell.angle_beta   90.00
_cell.angle_gamma   90.00
#
_symmetry.space_group_name_H-M   'P 1'
#
loop_
_entity.id
_entity.type
_entity.pdbx_description
1 polymer ?
#
loop_
_entity_poly.entity_id
_entity_poly.type
_entity_poly.pdbx_seq_one_letter_code
_entity_poly.pdbx_strand_id
1 'polypeptide(L)'
;MMHPLNTPVRRCGAIAAAALIASVVIAGPVSAQSASIGADIVSRYVWRGLDFGESMSVQPGLTIALGGLEFGAWGSYSISASGAGANENDLWATYTHETASGASFAVGFTDYYFPGPRADKFRDKDAHTQEFSVAVSGTEAFPVSLYAGMLLDENEDGEAERPIYFEASVPFMAGDVEIGLHAGAVSSKSGFYATEGFALVNLGITGSAELPITDSFAPPVSVSYIVNPSDSESGNRAFLVFALSLSP
;
A
#
# COMPACT_ATOMS: atom_id res chain seq x y z
N MET A 1 14.76 15.40 15.21
CA MET A 1 16.24 15.38 15.18
C MET A 1 16.64 13.92 15.17
N MET A 2 16.76 13.32 13.98
CA MET A 2 17.07 11.89 13.85
C MET A 2 18.53 11.66 14.24
N HIS A 3 18.77 10.68 15.11
CA HIS A 3 20.12 10.23 15.43
C HIS A 3 20.69 9.44 14.24
N PRO A 4 21.93 9.70 13.78
CA PRO A 4 22.55 8.91 12.73
C PRO A 4 23.12 7.62 13.34
N LEU A 5 22.52 6.47 13.02
CA LEU A 5 23.08 5.16 13.35
C LEU A 5 24.15 4.81 12.32
N ASN A 6 25.41 4.87 12.78
CA ASN A 6 26.59 4.71 11.95
C ASN A 6 27.37 3.48 12.44
N THR A 7 27.05 2.29 11.92
CA THR A 7 27.96 1.12 11.97
C THR A 7 27.71 0.20 10.76
N PRO A 8 28.72 -0.08 9.92
CA PRO A 8 28.57 -1.00 8.81
C PRO A 8 28.80 -2.42 9.32
N VAL A 9 27.75 -3.23 9.48
CA VAL A 9 27.91 -4.67 9.66
C VAL A 9 27.68 -5.36 8.33
N ARG A 10 28.77 -5.86 7.74
CA ARG A 10 28.69 -6.80 6.61
C ARG A 10 27.93 -8.03 7.07
N ARG A 11 26.73 -8.26 6.54
CA ARG A 11 25.97 -9.49 6.75
C ARG A 11 25.54 -10.07 5.42
N CYS A 12 26.16 -11.20 5.05
CA CYS A 12 25.74 -12.03 3.92
C CYS A 12 24.39 -12.66 4.26
N GLY A 13 23.32 -12.13 3.68
CA GLY A 13 22.01 -12.78 3.61
C GLY A 13 21.65 -12.92 2.13
N ALA A 14 21.35 -14.14 1.70
CA ALA A 14 21.03 -14.44 0.32
C ALA A 14 19.79 -13.66 -0.12
N ILE A 15 19.87 -13.01 -1.29
CA ILE A 15 18.72 -12.50 -2.02
C ILE A 15 17.84 -13.71 -2.32
N ALA A 16 16.76 -13.90 -1.57
CA ALA A 16 15.63 -14.67 -2.05
C ALA A 16 14.93 -13.77 -3.07
N ALA A 17 15.53 -13.66 -4.26
CA ALA A 17 14.79 -13.25 -5.44
C ALA A 17 13.60 -14.19 -5.47
N ALA A 18 12.39 -13.63 -5.34
CA ALA A 18 11.14 -14.36 -5.46
C ALA A 18 11.03 -14.93 -6.88
N ALA A 19 11.80 -15.99 -7.16
CA ALA A 19 11.64 -16.86 -8.29
C ALA A 19 10.49 -17.82 -7.96
N LEU A 20 9.30 -17.25 -7.74
CA LEU A 20 8.05 -18.00 -7.71
C LEU A 20 7.02 -17.40 -8.67
N ILE A 21 7.50 -16.89 -9.81
CA ILE A 21 6.67 -16.61 -10.99
C ILE A 21 7.42 -17.14 -12.22
N ALA A 22 7.63 -18.45 -12.31
CA ALA A 22 8.27 -19.06 -13.49
C ALA A 22 7.79 -20.49 -13.79
N SER A 23 6.54 -20.83 -13.41
CA SER A 23 5.95 -22.13 -13.74
C SER A 23 4.49 -22.02 -14.20
N VAL A 24 4.10 -20.92 -14.85
CA VAL A 24 3.01 -21.00 -15.82
C VAL A 24 3.67 -21.06 -17.19
N VAL A 25 3.79 -22.27 -17.72
CA VAL A 25 4.12 -22.49 -19.12
C VAL A 25 2.92 -21.97 -19.93
N ILE A 26 2.90 -20.67 -20.24
CA ILE A 26 1.99 -20.16 -21.26
C ILE A 26 2.66 -20.41 -22.60
N ALA A 27 2.45 -21.61 -23.15
CA ALA A 27 2.81 -21.90 -24.53
C ALA A 27 1.80 -21.21 -25.46
N GLY A 28 2.04 -19.93 -25.78
CA GLY A 28 1.23 -19.14 -26.71
C GLY A 28 1.59 -17.64 -26.65
N PRO A 29 1.18 -16.82 -27.64
CA PRO A 29 1.33 -15.38 -27.53
C PRO A 29 0.53 -14.88 -26.32
N VAL A 30 1.23 -14.36 -25.31
CA VAL A 30 0.59 -13.72 -24.15
C VAL A 30 0.15 -12.33 -24.58
N SER A 31 -1.14 -12.17 -24.86
CA SER A 31 -1.75 -10.84 -24.96
C SER A 31 -2.34 -10.48 -23.60
N ALA A 32 -1.85 -9.40 -22.98
CA ALA A 32 -2.55 -8.80 -21.84
C ALA A 32 -3.98 -8.45 -22.24
N GLN A 33 -4.94 -8.67 -21.33
CA GLN A 33 -6.35 -8.32 -21.59
C GLN A 33 -6.56 -6.81 -21.46
N SER A 34 -5.88 -6.18 -20.50
CA SER A 34 -5.88 -4.74 -20.31
C SER A 34 -4.55 -4.27 -19.71
N ALA A 35 -4.29 -2.97 -19.89
CA ALA A 35 -3.28 -2.25 -19.15
C ALA A 35 -3.86 -0.88 -18.76
N SER A 36 -3.50 -0.39 -17.58
CA SER A 36 -3.87 0.94 -17.10
C SER A 36 -2.64 1.70 -16.65
N ILE A 37 -2.68 3.02 -16.83
CA ILE A 37 -1.69 3.95 -16.30
C ILE A 37 -2.45 5.07 -15.59
N GLY A 38 -1.82 5.67 -14.58
CA GLY A 38 -2.39 6.81 -13.90
C GLY A 38 -1.43 7.40 -12.89
N ALA A 39 -1.88 8.45 -12.22
CA ALA A 39 -1.22 8.97 -11.05
C ALA A 39 -2.22 9.63 -10.10
N ASP A 40 -2.00 9.45 -8.81
CA ASP A 40 -2.71 10.21 -7.78
C ASP A 40 -1.85 11.37 -7.30
N ILE A 41 -2.51 12.50 -6.99
CA ILE A 41 -1.91 13.63 -6.30
C ILE A 41 -2.55 13.69 -4.92
N VAL A 42 -1.76 13.45 -3.88
CA VAL A 42 -2.24 13.45 -2.49
C VAL A 42 -1.63 14.61 -1.73
N SER A 43 -2.43 15.33 -0.96
CA SER A 43 -1.93 16.42 -0.10
C SER A 43 -0.98 15.92 0.99
N ARG A 44 -1.05 14.62 1.30
CA ARG A 44 -0.20 13.90 2.23
C ARG A 44 -0.20 12.42 1.90
N TYR A 45 0.96 11.78 1.89
CA TYR A 45 1.00 10.32 1.80
C TYR A 45 0.89 9.69 3.20
N VAL A 46 -0.26 9.07 3.49
CA VAL A 46 -0.53 8.36 4.73
C VAL A 46 -0.75 6.89 4.43
N TRP A 47 0.18 6.03 4.84
CA TRP A 47 0.13 4.59 4.62
C TRP A 47 -0.24 3.86 5.91
N ARG A 48 -1.42 3.22 5.94
CA ARG A 48 -1.92 2.46 7.11
C ARG A 48 -1.82 3.24 8.44
N GLY A 49 -2.10 4.54 8.39
CA GLY A 49 -2.06 5.46 9.53
C GLY A 49 -0.68 6.08 9.82
N LEU A 50 0.35 5.72 9.06
CA LEU A 50 1.70 6.27 9.19
C LEU A 50 1.95 7.35 8.13
N ASP A 51 2.69 8.39 8.50
CA ASP A 51 3.02 9.50 7.60
C ASP A 51 4.31 9.25 6.81
N PHE A 52 4.19 9.20 5.49
CA PHE A 52 5.28 8.87 4.58
C PHE A 52 5.70 10.12 3.80
N GLY A 53 6.43 11.01 4.48
CA GLY A 53 7.19 12.08 3.82
C GLY A 53 6.76 13.49 4.14
N GLU A 54 5.84 13.73 5.09
CA GLU A 54 5.53 15.07 5.59
C GLU A 54 5.19 16.10 4.48
N SER A 55 4.69 15.63 3.33
CA SER A 55 4.59 16.42 2.10
C SER A 55 3.43 15.95 1.23
N MET A 56 2.99 16.82 0.33
CA MET A 56 2.26 16.40 -0.85
C MET A 56 3.13 15.46 -1.70
N SER A 57 2.49 14.45 -2.29
CA SER A 57 3.16 13.43 -3.10
C SER A 57 2.40 13.17 -4.41
N VAL A 58 3.16 12.77 -5.43
CA VAL A 58 2.60 12.24 -6.69
C VAL A 58 2.86 10.74 -6.72
N GLN A 59 1.81 9.97 -7.03
CA GLN A 59 1.79 8.52 -6.90
C GLN A 59 1.48 7.85 -8.25
N PRO A 60 2.47 7.64 -9.12
CA PRO A 60 2.26 7.02 -10.42
C PRO A 60 1.96 5.51 -10.30
N GLY A 61 1.15 5.00 -11.23
CA GLY A 61 0.81 3.58 -11.32
C GLY A 61 0.81 3.06 -12.75
N LEU A 62 1.21 1.80 -12.90
CA LEU A 62 1.10 0.99 -14.11
C LEU A 62 0.59 -0.40 -13.72
N THR A 63 -0.50 -0.84 -14.33
CA THR A 63 -1.08 -2.17 -14.10
C THR A 63 -1.24 -2.92 -15.42
N ILE A 64 -0.96 -4.21 -15.41
CA ILE A 64 -1.23 -5.15 -16.50
C ILE A 64 -2.12 -6.27 -15.95
N ALA A 65 -3.20 -6.59 -16.65
CA ALA A 65 -4.13 -7.64 -16.26
C ALA A 65 -4.23 -8.78 -17.28
N LEU A 66 -4.32 -10.00 -16.77
CA LEU A 66 -4.49 -11.24 -17.54
C LEU A 66 -5.44 -12.19 -16.79
N GLY A 67 -6.73 -12.13 -17.10
CA GLY A 67 -7.74 -12.88 -16.36
C GLY A 67 -7.81 -12.40 -14.91
N GLY A 68 -7.76 -13.31 -13.94
CA GLY A 68 -7.74 -12.96 -12.52
C GLY A 68 -6.38 -12.47 -11.99
N LEU A 69 -5.32 -12.47 -12.81
CA LEU A 69 -3.98 -12.01 -12.40
C LEU A 69 -3.78 -10.56 -12.82
N GLU A 70 -3.38 -9.72 -11.87
CA GLU A 70 -2.89 -8.36 -12.08
C GLU A 70 -1.48 -8.23 -11.52
N PHE A 71 -0.65 -7.43 -12.17
CA PHE A 71 0.65 -7.05 -11.65
C PHE A 71 1.05 -5.69 -12.19
N GLY A 72 1.91 -5.01 -11.44
CA GLY A 72 2.18 -3.63 -11.73
C GLY A 72 3.36 -3.05 -10.98
N ALA A 73 3.56 -1.78 -11.25
CA ALA A 73 4.43 -0.92 -10.49
C ALA A 73 3.62 0.26 -9.96
N TRP A 74 3.93 0.66 -8.74
CA TRP A 74 3.38 1.86 -8.11
C TRP A 74 4.52 2.63 -7.46
N GLY A 75 4.35 3.91 -7.17
CA GLY A 75 5.31 4.60 -6.32
C GLY A 75 4.68 5.81 -5.64
N SER A 76 5.42 6.39 -4.70
CA SER A 76 5.08 7.68 -4.10
C SER A 76 6.31 8.56 -4.05
N TYR A 77 6.20 9.76 -4.60
CA TYR A 77 7.29 10.72 -4.62
C TYR A 77 6.85 12.04 -4.02
N SER A 78 7.47 12.40 -2.90
CA SER A 78 7.31 13.71 -2.27
C SER A 78 7.74 14.81 -3.23
N ILE A 79 6.92 15.85 -3.37
CA ILE A 79 7.30 17.05 -4.14
C ILE A 79 8.33 17.90 -3.41
N SER A 80 8.46 17.73 -2.08
CA SER A 80 9.45 18.41 -1.26
C SER A 80 10.66 17.52 -1.03
N ALA A 81 11.86 18.08 -1.15
CA ALA A 81 13.11 17.39 -0.85
C ALA A 81 13.17 16.90 0.62
N SER A 82 12.53 17.61 1.55
CA SER A 82 12.47 17.20 2.97
C SER A 82 11.66 15.92 3.18
N GLY A 83 10.74 15.61 2.26
CA GLY A 83 9.91 14.41 2.29
C GLY A 83 10.46 13.22 1.51
N ALA A 84 11.57 13.41 0.79
CA ALA A 84 12.11 12.40 -0.11
C ALA A 84 12.61 11.12 0.60
N GLY A 85 12.79 11.17 1.92
CA GLY A 85 13.22 10.02 2.73
C GLY A 85 12.20 8.88 2.79
N ALA A 86 10.95 9.13 2.39
CA ALA A 86 9.88 8.13 2.31
C ALA A 86 9.43 7.87 0.86
N ASN A 87 10.22 8.30 -0.13
CA ASN A 87 9.92 7.95 -1.51
C ASN A 87 10.01 6.43 -1.70
N GLU A 88 9.09 5.88 -2.48
CA GLU A 88 9.04 4.45 -2.75
C GLU A 88 8.60 4.15 -4.18
N ASN A 89 8.99 2.96 -4.65
CA ASN A 89 8.54 2.42 -5.92
C ASN A 89 8.46 0.89 -5.86
N ASP A 90 7.23 0.39 -5.87
CA ASP A 90 6.91 -0.98 -5.52
C ASP A 90 6.65 -1.81 -6.76
N LEU A 91 6.91 -3.11 -6.63
CA LEU A 91 6.43 -4.11 -7.57
C LEU A 91 5.43 -5.01 -6.87
N TRP A 92 4.29 -5.25 -7.51
CA TRP A 92 3.23 -6.05 -6.90
C TRP A 92 2.58 -6.97 -7.91
N ALA A 93 2.00 -8.06 -7.41
CA ALA A 93 1.16 -8.98 -8.16
C ALA A 93 0.04 -9.52 -7.27
N THR A 94 -1.17 -9.58 -7.82
CA THR A 94 -2.38 -10.03 -7.13
C THR A 94 -3.14 -10.99 -8.03
N TYR A 95 -3.59 -12.11 -7.47
CA TYR A 95 -4.57 -12.99 -8.11
C TYR A 95 -5.90 -12.88 -7.40
N THR A 96 -6.95 -12.50 -8.13
CA THR A 96 -8.31 -12.37 -7.65
C THR A 96 -9.21 -13.42 -8.30
N HIS A 97 -9.98 -14.10 -7.46
CA HIS A 97 -11.07 -14.97 -7.90
C HIS A 97 -12.40 -14.40 -7.44
N GLU A 98 -13.26 -14.08 -8.40
CA GLU A 98 -14.64 -13.71 -8.15
C GLU A 98 -15.55 -14.93 -8.12
N THR A 99 -16.36 -15.01 -7.07
CA THR A 99 -17.38 -16.05 -6.91
C THR A 99 -18.63 -15.71 -7.70
N ALA A 100 -19.45 -16.72 -8.00
CA ALA A 100 -20.74 -16.52 -8.67
C ALA A 100 -21.73 -15.63 -7.89
N SER A 101 -21.52 -15.45 -6.57
CA SER A 101 -22.31 -14.57 -5.72
C SER A 101 -21.88 -13.10 -5.76
N GLY A 102 -20.79 -12.76 -6.47
CA GLY A 102 -20.24 -11.41 -6.52
C GLY A 102 -19.30 -11.05 -5.35
N ALA A 103 -18.97 -12.01 -4.49
CA ALA A 103 -17.89 -11.86 -3.51
C ALA A 103 -16.55 -12.24 -4.16
N SER A 104 -15.44 -11.74 -3.64
CA SER A 104 -14.11 -12.07 -4.17
C SER A 104 -13.14 -12.52 -3.07
N PHE A 105 -12.16 -13.31 -3.49
CA PHE A 105 -10.98 -13.65 -2.69
C PHE A 105 -9.73 -13.31 -3.50
N ALA A 106 -8.75 -12.68 -2.86
CA ALA A 106 -7.49 -12.33 -3.48
C ALA A 106 -6.29 -12.80 -2.65
N VAL A 107 -5.22 -13.17 -3.35
CA VAL A 107 -3.88 -13.36 -2.77
C VAL A 107 -2.92 -12.43 -3.47
N GLY A 108 -2.01 -11.82 -2.72
CA GLY A 108 -1.09 -10.82 -3.24
C GLY A 108 0.33 -10.99 -2.73
N PHE A 109 1.23 -10.38 -3.48
CA PHE A 109 2.61 -10.17 -3.09
C PHE A 109 3.02 -8.75 -3.50
N THR A 110 3.68 -8.06 -2.58
CA THR A 110 4.25 -6.73 -2.82
C THR A 110 5.70 -6.71 -2.39
N ASP A 111 6.57 -6.17 -3.22
CA ASP A 111 7.94 -5.79 -2.89
C ASP A 111 7.98 -4.28 -2.78
N TYR A 112 7.94 -3.78 -1.54
CA TYR A 112 8.10 -2.36 -1.25
C TYR A 112 9.55 -2.00 -1.41
N TYR A 113 9.87 -1.06 -2.29
CA TYR A 113 11.25 -0.61 -2.47
C TYR A 113 11.38 0.88 -2.19
N PHE A 114 12.19 1.18 -1.17
CA PHE A 114 12.43 2.53 -0.68
C PHE A 114 13.83 3.01 -1.11
N PRO A 115 13.96 3.74 -2.24
CA PRO A 115 15.22 4.37 -2.62
C PRO A 115 15.51 5.54 -1.66
N GLY A 116 16.16 5.25 -0.53
CA GLY A 116 16.36 6.19 0.58
C GLY A 116 17.61 5.88 1.42
N PRO A 117 17.95 6.70 2.42
CA PRO A 117 19.32 6.97 2.92
C PRO A 117 20.14 5.79 3.47
N ARG A 118 19.57 4.58 3.53
CA ARG A 118 20.24 3.35 3.96
C ARG A 118 20.75 2.50 2.80
N ALA A 119 20.14 2.59 1.61
CA ALA A 119 20.54 1.81 0.44
C ALA A 119 20.07 2.46 -0.87
N ASP A 120 21.02 2.76 -1.77
CA ASP A 120 20.75 3.51 -3.01
C ASP A 120 20.53 2.62 -4.24
N LYS A 121 20.65 1.30 -4.09
CA LYS A 121 20.65 0.35 -5.21
C LYS A 121 19.49 -0.61 -5.10
N PHE A 122 18.77 -0.79 -6.21
CA PHE A 122 17.71 -1.80 -6.36
C PHE A 122 18.11 -3.24 -6.03
N ARG A 123 19.41 -3.56 -5.98
CA ARG A 123 19.86 -4.93 -5.63
C ARG A 123 20.22 -5.08 -4.16
N ASP A 124 20.14 -4.00 -3.39
CA ASP A 124 20.45 -4.01 -1.98
C ASP A 124 19.25 -4.54 -1.21
N LYS A 125 19.44 -5.56 -0.37
CA LYS A 125 18.34 -6.18 0.37
C LYS A 125 17.67 -5.19 1.33
N ASP A 126 18.44 -4.24 1.85
CA ASP A 126 17.98 -3.30 2.88
C ASP A 126 17.10 -2.18 2.30
N ALA A 127 17.00 -2.09 0.97
CA ALA A 127 16.09 -1.19 0.29
C ALA A 127 14.68 -1.79 0.10
N HIS A 128 14.49 -3.08 0.45
CA HIS A 128 13.26 -3.80 0.15
C HIS A 128 12.59 -4.37 1.41
N THR A 129 11.27 -4.29 1.45
CA THR A 129 10.42 -5.00 2.40
C THR A 129 9.34 -5.75 1.62
N GLN A 130 9.25 -7.08 1.79
CA GLN A 130 8.24 -7.87 1.08
C GLN A 130 7.00 -8.11 1.93
N GLU A 131 5.84 -8.23 1.28
CA GLU A 131 4.57 -8.55 1.91
C GLU A 131 3.85 -9.67 1.16
N PHE A 132 3.29 -10.63 1.90
CA PHE A 132 2.24 -11.51 1.38
C PHE A 132 0.89 -11.08 1.92
N SER A 133 -0.11 -11.00 1.05
CA SER A 133 -1.44 -10.55 1.44
C SER A 133 -2.55 -11.52 1.05
N VAL A 134 -3.63 -11.46 1.80
CA VAL A 134 -4.92 -12.07 1.48
C VAL A 134 -6.02 -11.03 1.67
N ALA A 135 -7.04 -11.08 0.83
CA ALA A 135 -8.22 -10.25 0.96
C ALA A 135 -9.49 -11.02 0.63
N VAL A 136 -10.59 -10.64 1.29
CA VAL A 136 -11.94 -11.04 0.92
C VAL A 136 -12.81 -9.80 0.83
N SER A 137 -13.60 -9.71 -0.24
CA SER A 137 -14.60 -8.64 -0.40
C SER A 137 -15.98 -9.26 -0.50
N GLY A 138 -16.90 -8.73 0.29
CA GLY A 138 -18.30 -9.15 0.30
C GLY A 138 -19.07 -8.71 -0.94
N THR A 139 -20.35 -9.02 -0.95
CA THR A 139 -21.27 -8.67 -2.05
C THR A 139 -21.86 -7.27 -1.84
N GLU A 140 -22.59 -6.73 -2.82
CA GLU A 140 -23.33 -5.47 -2.63
C GLU A 140 -24.29 -5.50 -1.42
N ALA A 141 -24.87 -6.65 -1.10
CA ALA A 141 -25.77 -6.81 0.04
C ALA A 141 -25.05 -6.89 1.40
N PHE A 142 -23.75 -7.19 1.38
CA PHE A 142 -22.90 -7.22 2.56
C PHE A 142 -21.50 -6.73 2.19
N PRO A 143 -21.32 -5.41 1.97
CA PRO A 143 -20.12 -4.85 1.36
C PRO A 143 -19.01 -4.67 2.40
N VAL A 144 -18.69 -5.74 3.13
CA VAL A 144 -17.56 -5.74 4.06
C VAL A 144 -16.37 -6.35 3.36
N SER A 145 -15.24 -5.64 3.41
CA SER A 145 -13.95 -6.15 2.95
C SER A 145 -13.03 -6.38 4.14
N LEU A 146 -12.28 -7.47 4.10
CA LEU A 146 -11.26 -7.80 5.08
C LEU A 146 -9.94 -8.03 4.34
N TYR A 147 -8.88 -7.50 4.91
CA TYR A 147 -7.52 -7.61 4.39
C TYR A 147 -6.58 -8.08 5.50
N ALA A 148 -5.60 -8.90 5.13
CA ALA A 148 -4.44 -9.19 5.97
C ALA A 148 -3.16 -9.20 5.14
N GLY A 149 -2.12 -8.47 5.59
CA GLY A 149 -0.81 -8.39 4.96
C GLY A 149 0.29 -8.72 5.96
N MET A 150 1.12 -9.70 5.66
CA MET A 150 2.25 -10.10 6.50
C MET A 150 3.56 -9.60 5.90
N LEU A 151 4.24 -8.71 6.60
CA LEU A 151 5.58 -8.28 6.19
C LEU A 151 6.61 -9.38 6.47
N LEU A 152 7.57 -9.52 5.56
CA LEU A 152 8.78 -10.31 5.72
C LEU A 152 9.91 -9.37 6.13
N ASP A 153 9.99 -9.08 7.43
CA ASP A 153 10.91 -8.07 7.95
C ASP A 153 11.98 -8.67 8.90
N GLU A 154 13.00 -7.91 9.23
CA GLU A 154 13.99 -8.29 10.24
C GLU A 154 14.12 -7.16 11.26
N ASN A 155 14.18 -7.51 12.55
CA ASN A 155 14.45 -6.50 13.58
C ASN A 155 15.92 -6.03 13.51
N GLU A 156 16.30 -5.06 14.35
CA GLU A 156 17.65 -4.49 14.38
C GLU A 156 18.77 -5.53 14.63
N ASP A 157 18.44 -6.65 15.29
CA ASP A 157 19.37 -7.74 15.57
C ASP A 157 19.52 -8.71 14.37
N GLY A 158 18.64 -8.61 13.37
CA GLY A 158 18.54 -9.49 12.21
C GLY A 158 17.69 -10.73 12.47
N GLU A 159 16.86 -10.72 13.52
CA GLU A 159 15.89 -11.78 13.77
C GLU A 159 14.60 -11.53 13.01
N ALA A 160 13.97 -12.60 12.54
CA ALA A 160 12.74 -12.52 11.76
C ALA A 160 11.59 -11.83 12.54
N GLU A 161 11.13 -10.69 12.03
CA GLU A 161 9.91 -10.01 12.48
C GLU A 161 8.81 -10.19 11.41
N ARG A 162 7.64 -10.71 11.78
CA ARG A 162 6.55 -11.03 10.82
C ARG A 162 5.24 -10.38 11.25
N PRO A 163 5.18 -9.04 11.32
CA PRO A 163 3.95 -8.36 11.72
C PRO A 163 2.88 -8.56 10.65
N ILE A 164 1.65 -8.80 11.11
CA ILE A 164 0.48 -8.88 10.24
C ILE A 164 -0.36 -7.62 10.46
N TYR A 165 -0.56 -6.86 9.39
CA TYR A 165 -1.57 -5.82 9.35
C TYR A 165 -2.91 -6.43 8.95
N PHE A 166 -3.96 -6.13 9.71
CA PHE A 166 -5.34 -6.47 9.40
C PHE A 166 -6.11 -5.20 9.12
N GLU A 167 -7.04 -5.22 8.18
CA GLU A 167 -7.98 -4.13 7.96
C GLU A 167 -9.38 -4.66 7.66
N ALA A 168 -10.38 -3.99 8.21
CA ALA A 168 -11.76 -4.14 7.83
C ALA A 168 -12.26 -2.81 7.26
N SER A 169 -13.01 -2.87 6.15
CA SER A 169 -13.63 -1.70 5.56
C SER A 169 -15.06 -1.97 5.09
N VAL A 170 -15.85 -0.90 5.06
CA VAL A 170 -17.23 -0.92 4.57
C VAL A 170 -17.55 0.38 3.82
N PRO A 171 -17.98 0.32 2.55
CA PRO A 171 -18.48 1.46 1.82
C PRO A 171 -20.01 1.58 1.94
N PHE A 172 -20.52 2.80 1.83
CA PHE A 172 -21.92 3.11 1.63
C PHE A 172 -22.11 4.47 0.96
N MET A 173 -23.23 4.68 0.28
CA MET A 173 -23.55 5.96 -0.35
C MET A 173 -24.20 6.93 0.64
N ALA A 174 -23.73 8.18 0.66
CA ALA A 174 -24.34 9.31 1.35
C ALA A 174 -24.68 10.42 0.33
N GLY A 175 -25.85 10.30 -0.29
CA GLY A 175 -26.18 11.12 -1.47
C GLY A 175 -25.30 10.70 -2.66
N ASP A 176 -24.65 11.66 -3.30
CA ASP A 176 -23.76 11.43 -4.44
C ASP A 176 -22.30 11.16 -4.02
N VAL A 177 -22.04 11.05 -2.72
CA VAL A 177 -20.70 10.79 -2.16
C VAL A 177 -20.64 9.34 -1.68
N GLU A 178 -19.65 8.59 -2.14
CA GLU A 178 -19.31 7.30 -1.57
C GLU A 178 -18.51 7.51 -0.28
N ILE A 179 -18.95 6.90 0.82
CA ILE A 179 -18.27 6.95 2.11
C ILE A 179 -17.69 5.57 2.41
N GLY A 180 -16.38 5.50 2.58
CA GLY A 180 -15.67 4.33 3.10
C GLY A 180 -15.30 4.53 4.57
N LEU A 181 -15.65 3.58 5.43
CA LEU A 181 -15.11 3.47 6.79
C LEU A 181 -14.08 2.37 6.84
N HIS A 182 -12.97 2.58 7.54
CA HIS A 182 -11.95 1.55 7.74
C HIS A 182 -11.38 1.54 9.16
N ALA A 183 -10.96 0.35 9.59
CA ALA A 183 -10.24 0.13 10.83
C ALA A 183 -9.17 -0.95 10.63
N GLY A 184 -7.93 -0.64 10.98
CA GLY A 184 -6.78 -1.50 10.81
C GLY A 184 -5.85 -1.57 12.01
N ALA A 185 -5.30 -2.76 12.23
CA ALA A 185 -4.50 -3.11 13.39
C ALA A 185 -3.29 -3.98 13.01
N VAL A 186 -2.25 -3.95 13.83
CA VAL A 186 -1.03 -4.75 13.68
C VAL A 186 -0.98 -5.82 14.77
N SER A 187 -0.57 -7.03 14.42
CA SER A 187 -0.61 -8.21 15.30
C SER A 187 0.37 -8.18 16.47
N SER A 188 1.49 -7.48 16.33
CA SER A 188 2.67 -7.63 17.20
C SER A 188 3.51 -6.37 17.26
N LYS A 189 4.56 -6.42 18.07
CA LYS A 189 5.68 -5.48 17.97
C LYS A 189 6.20 -5.46 16.54
N SER A 190 6.52 -4.25 16.06
CA SER A 190 7.09 -4.02 14.74
C SER A 190 7.86 -2.72 14.70
N GLY A 191 9.09 -2.77 14.20
CA GLY A 191 9.85 -1.57 13.86
C GLY A 191 9.19 -0.80 12.69
N PHE A 192 8.77 -1.53 11.65
CA PHE A 192 8.13 -0.95 10.47
C PHE A 192 6.84 -0.18 10.79
N TYR A 193 6.00 -0.73 11.67
CA TYR A 193 4.73 -0.10 12.07
C TYR A 193 4.82 0.80 13.31
N ALA A 194 6.00 0.93 13.92
CA ALA A 194 6.21 1.63 15.19
C ALA A 194 5.27 1.16 16.34
N THR A 195 5.10 -0.16 16.48
CA THR A 195 4.23 -0.79 17.49
C THR A 195 5.03 -1.59 18.51
N GLU A 196 4.56 -1.61 19.77
CA GLU A 196 5.18 -2.40 20.86
C GLU A 196 4.43 -3.71 21.17
N GLY A 197 3.39 -4.02 20.40
CA GLY A 197 2.51 -5.16 20.59
C GLY A 197 1.33 -5.06 19.64
N PHE A 198 0.24 -5.77 19.95
CA PHE A 198 -1.01 -5.57 19.21
C PHE A 198 -1.47 -4.11 19.33
N ALA A 199 -1.75 -3.46 18.21
CA ALA A 199 -2.05 -2.04 18.17
C ALA A 199 -3.06 -1.72 17.06
N LEU A 200 -4.03 -0.87 17.38
CA LEU A 200 -4.92 -0.28 16.38
C LEU A 200 -4.21 0.94 15.79
N VAL A 201 -3.90 0.91 14.50
CA VAL A 201 -2.99 1.89 13.87
C VAL A 201 -3.66 2.73 12.78
N ASN A 202 -4.82 2.31 12.28
CA ASN A 202 -5.46 3.02 11.17
C ASN A 202 -6.97 3.06 11.37
N LEU A 203 -7.51 4.21 11.75
CA LEU A 203 -8.94 4.46 11.76
C LEU A 203 -9.23 5.57 10.77
N GLY A 204 -10.25 5.43 9.93
CA GLY A 204 -10.63 6.56 9.10
C GLY A 204 -11.97 6.46 8.42
N ILE A 205 -12.29 7.62 7.84
CA ILE A 205 -13.44 7.84 6.97
C ILE A 205 -12.93 8.54 5.72
N THR A 206 -13.33 8.03 4.56
CA THR A 206 -13.02 8.61 3.26
C THR A 206 -14.31 8.91 2.54
N GLY A 207 -14.48 10.15 2.08
CA GLY A 207 -15.53 10.51 1.13
C GLY A 207 -14.94 10.66 -0.26
N SER A 208 -15.57 10.03 -1.26
CA SER A 208 -15.15 10.05 -2.66
C SER A 208 -16.29 10.48 -3.57
N ALA A 209 -15.98 11.29 -4.57
CA ALA A 209 -16.93 11.71 -5.60
C ALA A 209 -16.19 12.04 -6.91
N GLU A 210 -16.92 12.03 -8.02
CA GLU A 210 -16.41 12.61 -9.26
C GLU A 210 -16.47 14.14 -9.20
N LEU A 211 -15.47 14.82 -9.74
CA LEU A 211 -15.44 16.27 -9.89
C LEU A 211 -15.62 16.63 -11.38
N PRO A 212 -16.85 16.92 -11.85
CA PRO A 212 -17.07 17.29 -13.24
C PRO A 212 -16.37 18.61 -13.58
N ILE A 213 -15.42 18.55 -14.51
CA ILE A 213 -14.72 19.74 -15.05
C ILE A 213 -15.26 20.07 -16.43
N THR A 214 -15.50 19.04 -17.25
CA THR A 214 -16.17 19.14 -18.56
C THR A 214 -17.11 17.96 -18.75
N ASP A 215 -17.92 17.99 -19.82
CA ASP A 215 -18.80 16.86 -20.21
C ASP A 215 -18.05 15.55 -20.46
N SER A 216 -16.72 15.61 -20.70
CA SER A 216 -15.88 14.46 -21.01
C SER A 216 -14.76 14.23 -19.99
N PHE A 217 -14.70 15.03 -18.92
CA PHE A 217 -13.62 14.95 -17.94
C PHE A 217 -14.17 15.22 -16.53
N ALA A 218 -14.20 14.16 -15.74
CA ALA A 218 -14.64 14.17 -14.35
C ALA A 218 -13.73 13.27 -13.52
N PRO A 219 -12.52 13.74 -13.12
CA PRO A 219 -11.62 12.92 -12.32
C PRO A 219 -12.22 12.64 -10.93
N PRO A 220 -11.89 11.48 -10.31
CA PRO A 220 -12.24 11.21 -8.93
C PRO A 220 -11.47 12.14 -7.99
N VAL A 221 -12.15 12.62 -6.96
CA VAL A 221 -11.53 13.28 -5.81
C VAL A 221 -11.95 12.58 -4.53
N SER A 222 -11.08 12.59 -3.52
CA SER A 222 -11.42 12.09 -2.19
C SER A 222 -10.88 12.97 -1.08
N VAL A 223 -11.55 12.89 0.06
CA VAL A 223 -11.11 13.48 1.33
C VAL A 223 -11.17 12.41 2.42
N SER A 224 -10.03 12.16 3.06
CA SER A 224 -9.91 11.20 4.14
C SER A 224 -9.56 11.88 5.46
N TYR A 225 -10.28 11.54 6.52
CA TYR A 225 -9.86 11.81 7.90
C TYR A 225 -9.33 10.52 8.51
N ILE A 226 -8.04 10.50 8.84
CA ILE A 226 -7.32 9.30 9.29
C ILE A 226 -6.70 9.58 10.66
N VAL A 227 -6.78 8.62 11.57
CA VAL A 227 -6.16 8.68 12.89
C VAL A 227 -5.35 7.41 13.11
N ASN A 228 -4.15 7.56 13.65
CA ASN A 228 -3.39 6.46 14.21
C ASN A 228 -3.41 6.54 15.75
N PRO A 229 -4.27 5.77 16.43
CA PRO A 229 -4.42 5.82 17.89
C PRO A 229 -3.21 5.33 18.68
N SER A 230 -2.29 4.60 18.02
CA SER A 230 -1.19 3.90 18.67
C SER A 230 0.18 4.41 18.23
N ASP A 231 0.25 5.48 17.44
CA ASP A 231 1.52 6.05 16.97
C ASP A 231 2.27 6.71 18.13
N SER A 232 3.12 5.91 18.75
CA SER A 232 3.95 6.33 19.88
C SER A 232 5.11 7.24 19.46
N GLU A 233 5.53 7.22 18.19
CA GLU A 233 6.67 8.00 17.69
C GLU A 233 6.25 9.38 17.18
N SER A 234 5.16 9.47 16.41
CA SER A 234 4.65 10.74 15.87
C SER A 234 3.63 11.42 16.76
N GLY A 235 3.16 10.75 17.83
CA GLY A 235 2.36 11.33 18.91
C GLY A 235 0.85 11.34 18.68
N ASN A 236 0.28 10.21 18.22
CA ASN A 236 -1.16 10.06 17.94
C ASN A 236 -1.71 11.13 17.00
N ARG A 237 -1.19 11.18 15.77
CA ARG A 237 -1.58 12.19 14.79
C ARG A 237 -2.90 11.84 14.10
N ALA A 238 -3.61 12.89 13.73
CA ALA A 238 -4.72 12.82 12.80
C ALA A 238 -4.33 13.54 11.51
N PHE A 239 -4.79 13.02 10.38
CA PHE A 239 -4.54 13.53 9.05
C PHE A 239 -5.87 13.85 8.37
N LEU A 240 -5.91 15.00 7.69
CA LEU A 240 -6.94 15.32 6.72
C LEU A 240 -6.27 15.35 5.35
N VAL A 241 -6.58 14.38 4.51
CA VAL A 241 -5.90 14.14 3.24
C VAL A 241 -6.87 14.39 2.10
N PHE A 242 -6.48 15.21 1.13
CA PHE A 242 -7.18 15.34 -0.14
C PHE A 242 -6.42 14.56 -1.22
N ALA A 243 -7.14 13.86 -2.08
CA ALA A 243 -6.58 13.18 -3.25
C ALA A 243 -7.31 13.58 -4.54
N LEU A 244 -6.56 13.64 -5.63
CA LEU A 244 -7.04 13.74 -7.00
C LEU A 244 -6.44 12.60 -7.81
N SER A 245 -7.28 11.80 -8.46
CA SER A 245 -6.84 10.68 -9.30
C SER A 245 -6.89 11.05 -10.78
N LEU A 246 -5.82 10.75 -11.50
CA LEU A 246 -5.70 11.01 -12.93
C LEU A 246 -5.44 9.69 -13.68
N SER A 247 -6.43 9.23 -14.45
CA SER A 247 -6.32 8.06 -15.33
C SER A 247 -6.94 8.37 -16.70
N PRO A 248 -6.34 7.93 -17.83
CA PRO A 248 -6.89 8.11 -19.17
C PRO A 248 -8.15 7.30 -19.48
#